data_AF-A0A142XAU4-F1
#
_entry.id   AF-A0A142XAU4-F1
#
_cell.length_a   1.000
_cell.length_b   1.000
_cell.length_c   1.000
_cell.angle_alpha   90.00
_cell.angle_beta   90.00
_cell.angle_gamma   90.00
#
_symmetry.space_group_name_H-M   'P 1'
#
loop_
_entity.id
_entity.type
_entity.pdbx_description
1 polymer ?
#
loop_
_entity_poly.entity_id
_entity_poly.type
_entity_poly.pdbx_seq_one_letter_code
_entity_poly.pdbx_strand_id
1 'polypeptide(L)'
;MSESKPTDPDEAERISREEFSRRHAAAPFQHRFNHLFPLWNENNARYFEDRLAAPRISIGPTSSRRISETRVNTDYGARTNIVFSPGLMFGTDRRLVRTDDPDAPGVLRLIADRLLGEMVKQFVMEVHNSLEEGWDGYGPLYAREATRIGAQMGQTDPADALSEVHPRRRAGRLAGMPVAAWWPHAFRPDGYYAGHVSFGHLQLRGRTRAGAPARRAVGPGVFEYLHFLAATGKHGQLLEVLGREVDAAKVGRNPALAAAERGPGTRPGGPYRCPQSPPTG
;
A
#
# COMPACT_ATOMS: atom_id res chain seq x y z
N MET A 1 10.07 33.29 30.33
CA MET A 1 9.44 33.05 29.02
C MET A 1 7.94 33.07 29.26
N SER A 2 7.22 34.03 28.69
CA SER A 2 5.77 34.16 28.90
C SER A 2 5.07 33.26 27.88
N GLU A 3 4.48 32.15 28.32
CA GLU A 3 3.64 31.33 27.45
C GLU A 3 2.41 32.14 27.03
N SER A 4 2.32 32.51 25.76
CA SER A 4 1.11 33.11 25.21
C SER A 4 0.00 32.07 25.24
N LYS A 5 -1.12 32.37 25.90
CA LYS A 5 -2.29 31.48 25.86
C LYS A 5 -2.80 31.37 24.41
N PRO A 6 -3.08 30.16 23.89
CA PRO A 6 -3.68 30.00 22.57
C PRO A 6 -5.01 30.74 22.53
N THR A 7 -5.18 31.61 21.54
CA THR A 7 -6.40 32.43 21.38
C THR A 7 -7.48 31.69 20.60
N ASP A 8 -7.12 30.64 19.84
CA ASP A 8 -8.04 29.77 19.11
C ASP A 8 -8.36 28.48 19.91
N PRO A 9 -9.63 28.22 20.24
CA PRO A 9 -10.05 26.96 20.88
C PRO A 9 -9.65 25.69 20.13
N ASP A 10 -9.59 25.70 18.78
CA ASP A 10 -9.15 24.51 18.01
C ASP A 10 -7.66 24.24 18.22
N GLU A 11 -6.84 25.30 18.26
CA GLU A 11 -5.41 25.20 18.54
C GLU A 11 -5.15 24.71 19.97
N ALA A 12 -5.87 25.25 20.96
CA ALA A 12 -5.78 24.80 22.34
C ALA A 12 -6.15 23.31 22.50
N GLU A 13 -7.18 22.85 21.78
CA GLU A 13 -7.54 21.44 21.76
C GLU A 13 -6.44 20.58 21.14
N ARG A 14 -5.86 21.00 20.01
CA ARG A 14 -4.82 20.24 19.30
C ARG A 14 -3.58 20.05 20.17
N ILE A 15 -3.14 21.11 20.87
CA ILE A 15 -2.04 21.05 21.83
C ILE A 15 -2.35 20.08 22.97
N SER A 16 -3.54 20.22 23.57
CA SER A 16 -4.00 19.34 24.65
C SER A 16 -4.08 17.87 24.19
N ARG A 17 -4.49 17.64 22.93
CA ARG A 17 -4.59 16.31 22.35
C ARG A 17 -3.23 15.67 22.10
N GLU A 18 -2.24 16.43 21.62
CA GLU A 18 -0.85 15.97 21.54
C GLU A 18 -0.35 15.55 22.94
N GLU A 19 -0.49 16.45 23.92
CA GLU A 19 -0.02 16.20 25.29
C GLU A 19 -0.66 14.93 25.87
N PHE A 20 -1.99 14.80 25.73
CA PHE A 20 -2.71 13.62 26.16
C PHE A 20 -2.20 12.35 25.46
N SER A 21 -2.03 12.39 24.14
CA SER A 21 -1.61 11.22 23.36
C SER A 21 -0.20 10.75 23.76
N ARG A 22 0.68 11.69 24.11
CA ARG A 22 2.07 11.40 24.50
C ARG A 22 2.23 11.01 25.97
N ARG A 23 1.35 11.47 26.87
CA ARG A 23 1.48 11.23 28.32
C ARG A 23 0.49 10.22 28.90
N HIS A 24 -0.68 10.08 28.29
CA HIS A 24 -1.82 9.39 28.91
C HIS A 24 -2.45 8.31 28.02
N ALA A 25 -2.04 8.18 26.75
CA ALA A 25 -2.48 7.05 25.92
C ALA A 25 -2.01 5.70 26.49
N ALA A 26 -2.70 4.62 26.14
CA ALA A 26 -2.25 3.26 26.47
C ALA A 26 -0.83 3.02 25.92
N ALA A 27 0.01 2.32 26.68
CA ALA A 27 1.46 2.22 26.42
C ALA A 27 1.84 1.88 24.95
N PRO A 28 1.20 0.91 24.26
CA PRO A 28 1.53 0.63 22.86
C PRO A 28 1.25 1.81 21.91
N PHE A 29 0.20 2.58 22.17
CA PHE A 29 -0.15 3.77 21.38
C PHE A 29 0.74 4.95 21.76
N GLN A 30 0.99 5.14 23.05
CA GLN A 30 1.86 6.19 23.58
C GLN A 30 3.26 6.12 22.95
N HIS A 31 3.84 4.92 22.87
CA HIS A 31 5.10 4.67 22.18
C HIS A 31 5.08 5.22 20.75
N ARG A 32 4.00 4.98 19.99
CA ARG A 32 3.83 5.50 18.64
C ARG A 32 3.69 7.00 18.57
N PHE A 33 2.88 7.59 19.45
CA PHE A 33 2.70 9.04 19.47
C PHE A 33 3.98 9.79 19.85
N ASN A 34 4.82 9.20 20.71
CA ASN A 34 6.13 9.75 21.05
C ASN A 34 7.11 9.76 19.86
N HIS A 35 6.85 9.01 18.80
CA HIS A 35 7.60 9.11 17.54
C HIS A 35 6.92 10.06 16.54
N LEU A 36 5.59 9.96 16.40
CA LEU A 36 4.85 10.67 15.34
C LEU A 36 4.82 12.19 15.55
N PHE A 37 4.55 12.67 16.76
CA PHE A 37 4.43 14.12 17.00
C PHE A 37 5.77 14.87 16.85
N PRO A 38 6.88 14.40 17.43
CA PRO A 38 8.19 15.03 17.17
C PRO A 38 8.54 15.04 15.69
N LEU A 39 8.33 13.92 14.98
CA LEU A 39 8.60 13.84 13.55
C LEU A 39 7.70 14.76 12.72
N TRP A 40 6.43 14.93 13.10
CA TRP A 40 5.54 15.89 12.46
C TRP A 40 6.05 17.33 12.66
N ASN A 41 6.42 17.70 13.89
CA ASN A 41 6.96 19.04 14.20
C ASN A 41 8.25 19.31 13.41
N GLU A 42 9.18 18.35 13.39
CA GLU A 42 10.43 18.45 12.63
C GLU A 42 10.17 18.63 11.13
N ASN A 43 9.26 17.85 10.57
CA ASN A 43 8.89 17.95 9.15
C ASN A 43 8.16 19.28 8.85
N ASN A 44 7.32 19.78 9.76
CA ASN A 44 6.60 21.04 9.58
C ASN A 44 7.58 22.21 9.47
N ALA A 45 8.49 22.32 10.43
CA ALA A 45 9.55 23.32 10.42
C ALA A 45 10.42 23.20 9.16
N ARG A 46 10.82 21.97 8.81
CA ARG A 46 11.79 21.74 7.73
C ARG A 46 11.22 21.91 6.33
N TYR A 47 10.05 21.33 6.06
CA TYR A 47 9.52 21.19 4.69
C TYR A 47 8.32 22.09 4.41
N PHE A 48 7.66 22.59 5.45
CA PHE A 48 6.42 23.35 5.36
C PHE A 48 6.51 24.74 6.00
N GLU A 49 7.70 25.16 6.45
CA GLU A 49 7.97 26.51 7.00
C GLU A 49 7.05 26.86 8.19
N ASP A 50 6.73 25.87 9.03
CA ASP A 50 5.81 26.00 10.17
C ASP A 50 4.40 26.49 9.79
N ARG A 51 3.98 26.28 8.53
CA ARG A 51 2.68 26.76 8.03
C ARG A 51 1.53 25.79 8.30
N LEU A 52 1.82 24.58 8.78
CA LEU A 52 0.78 23.63 9.16
C LEU A 52 0.34 23.85 10.60
N ALA A 53 -0.98 23.77 10.84
CA ALA A 53 -1.49 23.72 12.20
C ALA A 53 -1.34 22.29 12.75
N ALA A 54 -1.02 22.12 14.04
CA ALA A 54 -0.84 20.80 14.65
C ALA A 54 -2.06 19.89 14.37
N PRO A 55 -1.92 18.74 13.69
CA PRO A 55 -3.06 17.90 13.37
C PRO A 55 -3.42 17.02 14.56
N ARG A 56 -4.61 16.44 14.50
CA ARG A 56 -4.87 15.24 15.29
C ARG A 56 -4.22 14.07 14.58
N ILE A 57 -3.50 13.25 15.33
CA ILE A 57 -2.93 12.00 14.83
C ILE A 57 -3.62 10.87 15.57
N SER A 58 -4.21 9.93 14.84
CA SER A 58 -4.89 8.77 15.43
C SER A 58 -4.45 7.46 14.78
N ILE A 59 -4.61 6.37 15.55
CA ILE A 59 -4.38 5.01 15.06
C ILE A 59 -5.74 4.33 15.09
N GLY A 60 -6.27 3.99 13.90
CA GLY A 60 -7.64 3.55 13.76
C GLY A 60 -7.98 3.07 12.35
N PRO A 61 -9.23 2.63 12.12
CA PRO A 61 -9.64 2.15 10.80
C PRO A 61 -9.48 3.26 9.75
N THR A 62 -8.82 2.90 8.67
CA THR A 62 -8.64 3.71 7.47
C THR A 62 -9.61 3.26 6.37
N SER A 63 -9.80 4.08 5.34
CA SER A 63 -10.54 3.64 4.15
C SER A 63 -9.94 2.38 3.54
N SER A 64 -10.77 1.55 2.91
CA SER A 64 -10.35 0.31 2.26
C SER A 64 -9.10 0.51 1.40
N ARG A 65 -8.09 -0.35 1.60
CA ARG A 65 -6.79 -0.35 0.89
C ARG A 65 -5.86 0.83 1.20
N ARG A 66 -6.18 1.69 2.17
CA ARG A 66 -5.26 2.73 2.67
C ARG A 66 -4.60 2.29 3.97
N ILE A 67 -3.33 2.63 4.13
CA ILE A 67 -2.56 2.38 5.36
C ILE A 67 -2.38 3.65 6.20
N SER A 68 -2.65 4.80 5.59
CA SER A 68 -2.78 6.12 6.22
C SER A 68 -3.79 6.95 5.42
N GLU A 69 -4.40 7.94 6.06
CA GLU A 69 -5.19 8.96 5.37
C GLU A 69 -5.30 10.25 6.19
N THR A 70 -5.43 11.37 5.50
CA THR A 70 -5.78 12.65 6.10
C THR A 70 -7.25 12.93 5.84
N ARG A 71 -7.99 13.27 6.90
CA ARG A 71 -9.40 13.67 6.86
C ARG A 71 -9.52 15.15 7.17
N VAL A 72 -10.45 15.84 6.48
CA VAL A 72 -10.72 17.27 6.71
C VAL A 72 -11.25 17.51 8.12
N ASN A 73 -12.10 16.61 8.62
CA ASN A 73 -12.70 16.69 9.94
C ASN A 73 -12.52 15.36 10.71
N THR A 74 -12.45 15.45 12.03
CA THR A 74 -12.63 14.32 12.93
C THR A 74 -14.10 13.90 13.01
N ASP A 75 -14.34 12.74 13.61
CA ASP A 75 -15.70 12.23 13.83
C ASP A 75 -16.50 13.09 14.83
N TYR A 76 -15.85 14.01 15.56
CA TYR A 76 -16.49 14.97 16.48
C TYR A 76 -16.42 16.43 15.98
N GLY A 77 -16.14 16.65 14.68
CA GLY A 77 -16.28 17.95 14.02
C GLY A 77 -15.06 18.87 14.12
N ALA A 78 -13.94 18.37 14.60
CA ALA A 78 -12.74 19.15 14.77
C ALA A 78 -11.81 19.03 13.54
N ARG A 79 -11.01 20.06 13.23
CA ARG A 79 -10.30 20.16 11.94
C ARG A 79 -9.07 19.27 11.83
N THR A 80 -8.88 18.67 10.67
CA THR A 80 -7.72 17.86 10.24
C THR A 80 -7.39 16.67 11.17
N ASN A 81 -7.46 15.46 10.60
CA ASN A 81 -7.04 14.24 11.30
C ASN A 81 -6.19 13.36 10.38
N ILE A 82 -4.97 13.04 10.80
CA ILE A 82 -4.11 12.06 10.15
C ILE A 82 -4.29 10.72 10.85
N VAL A 83 -4.86 9.75 10.13
CA VAL A 83 -5.18 8.42 10.65
C VAL A 83 -4.20 7.40 10.07
N PHE A 84 -3.61 6.58 10.93
CA PHE A 84 -2.80 5.42 10.54
C PHE A 84 -3.54 4.11 10.82
N SER A 85 -3.38 3.12 9.94
CA SER A 85 -3.95 1.80 10.17
C SER A 85 -3.22 1.08 11.32
N PRO A 86 -3.94 0.40 12.24
CA PRO A 86 -3.32 -0.41 13.29
C PRO A 86 -2.39 -1.50 12.72
N GLY A 87 -2.74 -2.03 11.54
CA GLY A 87 -1.95 -3.03 10.81
C GLY A 87 -0.52 -2.59 10.53
N LEU A 88 -0.34 -1.34 10.10
CA LEU A 88 0.98 -0.74 9.91
C LEU A 88 1.62 -0.42 11.26
N MET A 89 0.90 0.29 12.14
CA MET A 89 1.47 0.83 13.37
C MET A 89 1.94 -0.25 14.35
N PHE A 90 1.31 -1.42 14.35
CA PHE A 90 1.65 -2.52 15.25
C PHE A 90 2.24 -3.73 14.51
N GLY A 91 2.60 -3.58 13.23
CA GLY A 91 3.22 -4.64 12.45
C GLY A 91 2.33 -5.87 12.19
N THR A 92 1.01 -5.75 12.39
CA THR A 92 0.09 -6.90 12.29
C THR A 92 -0.38 -7.16 10.86
N ASP A 93 -0.24 -6.21 9.92
CA ASP A 93 -0.50 -6.45 8.50
C ASP A 93 0.67 -7.17 7.82
N ARG A 94 0.62 -8.51 7.81
CA ARG A 94 1.67 -9.36 7.22
C ARG A 94 1.77 -9.30 5.70
N ARG A 95 0.83 -8.64 5.02
CA ARG A 95 0.97 -8.37 3.59
C ARG A 95 1.96 -7.22 3.36
N LEU A 96 2.07 -6.32 4.34
CA LEU A 96 2.92 -5.14 4.33
C LEU A 96 4.19 -5.32 5.16
N VAL A 97 4.08 -5.72 6.42
CA VAL A 97 5.19 -5.82 7.39
C VAL A 97 5.69 -7.27 7.45
N ARG A 98 6.98 -7.46 7.18
CA ARG A 98 7.65 -8.77 7.04
C ARG A 98 8.50 -9.16 8.25
N THR A 99 8.35 -8.43 9.34
CA THR A 99 9.07 -8.65 10.59
C THR A 99 8.06 -8.72 11.73
N ASP A 100 8.41 -9.40 12.80
CA ASP A 100 7.64 -9.42 14.05
C ASP A 100 7.95 -8.23 14.95
N ASP A 101 9.07 -7.54 14.69
CA ASP A 101 9.45 -6.33 15.39
C ASP A 101 8.79 -5.10 14.73
N PRO A 102 7.78 -4.49 15.37
CA PRO A 102 7.11 -3.34 14.80
C PRO A 102 7.96 -2.07 14.90
N ASP A 103 9.08 -2.09 15.63
CA ASP A 103 10.08 -1.03 15.74
C ASP A 103 11.28 -1.23 14.81
N ALA A 104 11.24 -2.26 13.96
CA ALA A 104 12.32 -2.51 13.03
C ALA A 104 12.55 -1.29 12.12
N PRO A 105 13.80 -0.91 11.80
CA PRO A 105 14.12 0.35 11.11
C PRO A 105 13.33 0.62 9.83
N GLY A 106 13.14 -0.41 8.99
CA GLY A 106 12.32 -0.31 7.78
C GLY A 106 10.84 0.01 8.03
N VAL A 107 10.24 -0.48 9.11
CA VAL A 107 8.85 -0.17 9.48
C VAL A 107 8.75 1.28 9.93
N LEU A 108 9.66 1.73 10.80
CA LEU A 108 9.71 3.13 11.25
C LEU A 108 9.92 4.09 10.08
N ARG A 109 10.81 3.75 9.13
CA ARG A 109 11.01 4.53 7.88
C ARG A 109 9.73 4.61 7.05
N LEU A 110 8.96 3.51 6.93
CA LEU A 110 7.68 3.55 6.22
C LEU A 110 6.67 4.44 6.95
N ILE A 111 6.57 4.35 8.27
CA ILE A 111 5.67 5.20 9.07
C ILE A 111 6.03 6.68 8.87
N ALA A 112 7.32 7.02 8.94
CA ALA A 112 7.81 8.36 8.67
C ALA A 112 7.45 8.86 7.26
N ASP A 113 7.66 8.01 6.26
CA ASP A 113 7.30 8.30 4.87
C ASP A 113 5.78 8.47 4.68
N ARG A 114 4.97 7.65 5.35
CA ARG A 114 3.51 7.81 5.33
C ARG A 114 3.09 9.12 5.99
N LEU A 115 3.66 9.46 7.15
CA LEU A 115 3.39 10.73 7.83
C LEU A 115 3.70 11.92 6.92
N LEU A 116 4.88 11.95 6.30
CA LEU A 116 5.26 13.03 5.37
C LEU A 116 4.29 13.11 4.19
N GLY A 117 3.88 11.97 3.63
CA GLY A 117 2.89 11.91 2.57
C GLY A 117 1.51 12.47 2.98
N GLU A 118 1.07 12.23 4.20
CA GLU A 118 -0.17 12.81 4.75
C GLU A 118 -0.03 14.30 5.09
N MET A 119 1.13 14.75 5.57
CA MET A 119 1.42 16.17 5.80
C MET A 119 1.35 16.99 4.51
N VAL A 120 1.75 16.44 3.36
CA VAL A 120 1.55 17.12 2.06
C VAL A 120 0.06 17.32 1.77
N LYS A 121 -0.80 16.33 2.06
CA LYS A 121 -2.26 16.51 1.92
C LYS A 121 -2.76 17.59 2.86
N GLN A 122 -2.34 17.54 4.11
CA GLN A 122 -2.66 18.57 5.09
C GLN A 122 -2.29 19.96 4.56
N PHE A 123 -1.08 20.13 4.03
CA PHE A 123 -0.62 21.41 3.46
C PHE A 123 -1.51 21.87 2.30
N VAL A 124 -1.85 20.96 1.38
CA VAL A 124 -2.74 21.31 0.27
C VAL A 124 -4.13 21.75 0.76
N MET A 125 -4.65 21.12 1.81
CA MET A 125 -5.94 21.49 2.40
C MET A 125 -5.87 22.81 3.17
N GLU A 126 -4.90 22.98 4.08
CA GLU A 126 -4.85 24.11 5.01
C GLU A 126 -4.25 25.36 4.36
N VAL A 127 -3.23 25.19 3.51
CA VAL A 127 -2.46 26.31 2.95
C VAL A 127 -2.92 26.66 1.55
N HIS A 128 -3.15 25.66 0.69
CA HIS A 128 -3.67 25.90 -0.66
C HIS A 128 -5.21 25.96 -0.70
N ASN A 129 -5.90 25.72 0.42
CA ASN A 129 -7.37 25.71 0.51
C ASN A 129 -8.02 24.80 -0.55
N SER A 130 -7.42 23.62 -0.79
CA SER A 130 -7.89 22.69 -1.81
C SER A 130 -7.98 21.26 -1.28
N LEU A 131 -9.10 20.59 -1.59
CA LEU A 131 -9.28 19.17 -1.28
C LEU A 131 -8.84 18.25 -2.44
N GLU A 132 -8.54 18.83 -3.60
CA GLU A 132 -8.27 18.11 -4.85
C GLU A 132 -9.34 17.04 -5.17
N GLU A 133 -10.62 17.46 -5.24
CA GLU A 133 -11.75 16.59 -5.53
C GLU A 133 -11.53 15.76 -6.82
N GLY A 134 -11.87 14.47 -6.76
CA GLY A 134 -11.64 13.52 -7.84
C GLY A 134 -10.19 13.00 -7.94
N TRP A 135 -9.28 13.44 -7.06
CA TRP A 135 -7.90 12.95 -6.99
C TRP A 135 -7.56 12.25 -5.67
N ASP A 136 -8.53 12.07 -4.78
CA ASP A 136 -8.32 11.46 -3.46
C ASP A 136 -7.23 12.19 -2.62
N GLY A 137 -7.02 13.48 -2.88
CA GLY A 137 -5.95 14.28 -2.27
C GLY A 137 -4.55 14.08 -2.87
N TYR A 138 -4.44 13.49 -4.06
CA TYR A 138 -3.17 13.25 -4.78
C TYR A 138 -3.14 13.95 -6.15
N GLY A 139 -3.70 15.15 -6.23
CA GLY A 139 -3.82 15.91 -7.47
C GLY A 139 -2.55 16.70 -7.82
N PRO A 140 -2.66 17.65 -8.76
CA PRO A 140 -1.54 18.46 -9.22
C PRO A 140 -0.84 19.28 -8.12
N LEU A 141 -1.58 19.81 -7.14
CA LEU A 141 -1.00 20.57 -6.02
C LEU A 141 -0.18 19.63 -5.13
N TYR A 142 -0.72 18.47 -4.77
CA TYR A 142 0.02 17.45 -4.03
C TYR A 142 1.31 17.07 -4.76
N ALA A 143 1.22 16.75 -6.05
CA ALA A 143 2.37 16.33 -6.85
C ALA A 143 3.46 17.40 -6.91
N ARG A 144 3.07 18.68 -7.02
CA ARG A 144 4.00 19.81 -7.00
C ARG A 144 4.71 19.93 -5.65
N GLU A 145 3.98 19.90 -4.55
CA GLU A 145 4.58 20.00 -3.21
C GLU A 145 5.45 18.78 -2.87
N ALA A 146 5.00 17.57 -3.21
CA ALA A 146 5.77 16.34 -3.06
C ALA A 146 7.08 16.37 -3.87
N THR A 147 7.05 16.94 -5.08
CA THR A 147 8.26 17.16 -5.91
C THR A 147 9.20 18.17 -5.26
N ARG A 148 8.67 19.31 -4.79
CA ARG A 148 9.46 20.34 -4.09
C ARG A 148 10.17 19.75 -2.87
N ILE A 149 9.43 19.02 -2.03
CA ILE A 149 9.98 18.38 -0.82
C ILE A 149 10.99 17.30 -1.20
N GLY A 150 10.68 16.45 -2.19
CA GLY A 150 11.61 15.43 -2.67
C GLY A 150 12.95 15.99 -3.16
N ALA A 151 12.93 17.16 -3.81
CA ALA A 151 14.14 17.87 -4.19
C ALA A 151 14.88 18.47 -2.97
N GLN A 152 14.14 19.05 -2.02
CA GLN A 152 14.70 19.61 -0.79
C GLN A 152 15.37 18.55 0.09
N MET A 153 14.81 17.33 0.17
CA MET A 153 15.43 16.19 0.86
C MET A 153 16.81 15.89 0.27
N GLY A 154 16.92 15.90 -1.06
CA GLY A 154 18.17 15.72 -1.80
C GLY A 154 19.24 16.79 -1.54
N GLN A 155 18.84 17.99 -1.11
CA GLN A 155 19.79 19.05 -0.73
C GLN A 155 20.46 18.76 0.61
N THR A 156 19.81 18.00 1.49
CA THR A 156 20.41 17.62 2.78
C THR A 156 21.20 16.32 2.68
N ASP A 157 20.62 15.32 2.02
CA ASP A 157 21.31 14.07 1.71
C ASP A 157 20.98 13.70 0.25
N PRO A 158 21.97 13.72 -0.67
CA PRO A 158 21.76 13.33 -2.06
C PRO A 158 21.17 11.92 -2.22
N ALA A 159 21.38 11.01 -1.27
CA ALA A 159 20.81 9.67 -1.28
C ALA A 159 19.29 9.66 -1.03
N ASP A 160 18.76 10.74 -0.44
CA ASP A 160 17.34 10.94 -0.15
C ASP A 160 16.60 11.73 -1.23
N ALA A 161 17.29 12.17 -2.30
CA ALA A 161 16.67 12.87 -3.41
C ALA A 161 15.59 12.00 -4.08
N LEU A 162 14.36 12.52 -4.17
CA LEU A 162 13.25 11.82 -4.83
C LEU A 162 12.98 12.41 -6.21
N SER A 163 12.63 11.54 -7.16
CA SER A 163 12.26 11.95 -8.52
C SER A 163 10.97 12.76 -8.57
N GLU A 164 10.76 13.45 -9.70
CA GLU A 164 9.54 14.21 -9.97
C GLU A 164 8.27 13.37 -9.79
N VAL A 165 7.29 13.93 -9.10
CA VAL A 165 6.03 13.27 -8.78
C VAL A 165 4.96 13.70 -9.79
N HIS A 166 4.29 12.72 -10.38
CA HIS A 166 3.16 12.96 -11.29
C HIS A 166 1.84 12.57 -10.63
N PRO A 167 0.76 13.36 -10.80
CA PRO A 167 -0.50 13.12 -10.10
C PRO A 167 -1.24 11.87 -10.61
N ARG A 168 -1.11 11.56 -11.90
CA ARG A 168 -1.70 10.34 -12.53
C ARG A 168 -0.73 9.73 -13.53
N ARG A 169 -0.92 8.43 -13.78
CA ARG A 169 -0.24 7.73 -14.87
C ARG A 169 -0.73 8.31 -16.19
N ARG A 170 0.19 8.77 -17.03
CA ARG A 170 -0.09 9.07 -18.43
C ARG A 170 0.47 7.93 -19.29
N ALA A 171 -0.21 7.63 -20.39
CA ALA A 171 0.31 6.70 -21.39
C ALA A 171 1.65 7.22 -21.98
N GLY A 172 2.41 6.34 -22.62
CA GLY A 172 3.67 6.71 -23.27
C GLY A 172 4.85 6.78 -22.29
N ARG A 173 5.61 7.89 -22.31
CA ARG A 173 6.90 8.02 -21.61
C ARG A 173 6.82 7.83 -20.09
N LEU A 174 5.66 8.07 -19.48
CA LEU A 174 5.43 7.91 -18.04
C LEU A 174 4.81 6.55 -17.69
N ALA A 175 4.64 5.67 -18.68
CA ALA A 175 4.19 4.30 -18.46
C ALA A 175 5.21 3.59 -17.57
N GLY A 176 4.73 3.09 -16.44
CA GLY A 176 5.54 2.37 -15.48
C GLY A 176 6.10 3.18 -14.31
N MET A 177 6.01 4.52 -14.35
CA MET A 177 6.48 5.37 -13.25
C MET A 177 5.52 5.35 -12.06
N PRO A 178 6.00 5.54 -10.82
CA PRO A 178 5.11 5.73 -9.66
C PRO A 178 4.33 7.04 -9.79
N VAL A 179 3.20 7.13 -9.09
CA VAL A 179 2.32 8.31 -9.05
C VAL A 179 2.25 8.90 -7.65
N ALA A 180 1.71 10.11 -7.54
CA ALA A 180 1.50 10.85 -6.30
C ALA A 180 0.87 10.00 -5.18
N ALA A 181 -0.10 9.16 -5.50
CA ALA A 181 -0.76 8.26 -4.54
C ALA A 181 0.20 7.32 -3.78
N TRP A 182 1.40 7.12 -4.30
CA TRP A 182 2.41 6.22 -3.72
C TRP A 182 3.65 6.96 -3.22
N TRP A 183 3.66 8.28 -3.25
CA TRP A 183 4.74 9.06 -2.68
C TRP A 183 4.71 8.98 -1.14
N PRO A 184 5.85 9.09 -0.44
CA PRO A 184 7.21 8.96 -0.97
C PRO A 184 7.68 7.50 -1.17
N HIS A 185 6.99 6.48 -0.65
CA HIS A 185 7.54 5.13 -0.55
C HIS A 185 7.89 4.46 -1.88
N ALA A 186 7.11 4.72 -2.93
CA ALA A 186 7.39 4.18 -4.26
C ALA A 186 8.52 4.92 -5.00
N PHE A 187 9.03 6.01 -4.42
CA PHE A 187 10.13 6.82 -4.95
C PHE A 187 11.45 6.56 -4.20
N ARG A 188 11.41 5.80 -3.09
CA ARG A 188 12.60 5.40 -2.36
C ARG A 188 13.42 4.36 -3.14
N PRO A 189 14.76 4.36 -3.02
CA PRO A 189 15.59 3.35 -3.67
C PRO A 189 15.30 1.94 -3.15
N ASP A 190 15.58 0.95 -3.98
CA ASP A 190 15.47 -0.46 -3.61
C ASP A 190 16.35 -0.72 -2.36
N GLY A 191 15.78 -1.38 -1.34
CA GLY A 191 16.47 -1.66 -0.06
C GLY A 191 16.32 -0.59 1.03
N TYR A 192 15.73 0.58 0.74
CA TYR A 192 15.52 1.66 1.73
C TYR A 192 14.81 1.18 3.02
N TYR A 193 13.85 0.26 2.90
CA TYR A 193 13.12 -0.31 4.04
C TYR A 193 13.75 -1.59 4.64
N ALA A 194 15.02 -1.87 4.35
CA ALA A 194 15.80 -2.98 4.93
C ALA A 194 15.11 -4.37 4.83
N GLY A 195 14.23 -4.57 3.85
CA GLY A 195 13.47 -5.82 3.69
C GLY A 195 12.34 -6.05 4.71
N HIS A 196 12.16 -5.16 5.70
CA HIS A 196 11.11 -5.28 6.73
C HIS A 196 9.71 -4.96 6.21
N VAL A 197 9.62 -4.35 5.03
CA VAL A 197 8.36 -3.92 4.41
C VAL A 197 8.28 -4.47 2.98
N SER A 198 7.08 -4.89 2.57
CA SER A 198 6.77 -5.37 1.23
C SER A 198 5.49 -4.72 0.70
N PHE A 199 5.57 -4.14 -0.49
CA PHE A 199 4.43 -3.55 -1.18
C PHE A 199 3.85 -4.46 -2.26
N GLY A 200 4.18 -5.77 -2.25
CA GLY A 200 3.77 -6.71 -3.29
C GLY A 200 2.25 -6.81 -3.47
N HIS A 201 1.49 -6.66 -2.39
CA HIS A 201 0.03 -6.67 -2.41
C HIS A 201 -0.59 -5.32 -2.84
N LEU A 202 0.14 -4.21 -2.71
CA LEU A 202 -0.31 -2.89 -3.15
C LEU A 202 -0.19 -2.69 -4.66
N GLN A 203 0.31 -3.70 -5.39
CA GLN A 203 0.51 -3.66 -6.84
C GLN A 203 1.14 -2.34 -7.31
N LEU A 204 2.28 -1.96 -6.70
CA LEU A 204 3.10 -0.81 -7.14
C LEU A 204 3.68 -0.97 -8.58
N ARG A 205 3.16 -1.89 -9.39
CA ARG A 205 3.78 -2.29 -10.65
C ARG A 205 3.33 -1.44 -11.81
N GLY A 206 4.06 -0.34 -11.95
CA GLY A 206 4.56 0.08 -13.25
C GLY A 206 5.80 -0.71 -13.75
N ARG A 207 6.43 -1.54 -12.90
CA ARG A 207 7.36 -2.61 -13.34
C ARG A 207 6.54 -3.80 -13.84
N THR A 208 6.40 -3.92 -15.17
CA THR A 208 6.03 -5.14 -15.90
C THR A 208 6.71 -6.37 -15.29
N ARG A 209 6.07 -7.04 -14.33
CA ARG A 209 5.96 -8.49 -14.48
C ARG A 209 4.69 -8.62 -15.28
N ALA A 210 4.78 -9.26 -16.45
CA ALA A 210 3.62 -9.88 -17.07
C ALA A 210 2.82 -10.50 -15.93
N GLY A 211 1.67 -9.89 -15.61
CA GLY A 211 0.84 -10.40 -14.54
C GLY A 211 0.59 -11.85 -14.86
N ALA A 212 0.81 -12.74 -13.89
CA ALA A 212 0.17 -14.05 -13.99
C ALA A 212 -1.30 -13.75 -14.33
N PRO A 213 -1.86 -14.36 -15.39
CA PRO A 213 -3.20 -14.04 -15.85
C PRO A 213 -4.14 -14.05 -14.65
N ALA A 214 -4.99 -13.03 -14.55
CA ALA A 214 -5.95 -12.90 -13.46
C ALA A 214 -6.56 -14.29 -13.22
N ARG A 215 -6.31 -14.87 -12.04
CA ARG A 215 -6.92 -16.14 -11.67
C ARG A 215 -8.42 -15.90 -11.82
N ARG A 216 -9.03 -16.48 -12.86
CA ARG A 216 -10.48 -16.50 -12.99
C ARG A 216 -10.99 -17.05 -11.68
N ALA A 217 -11.77 -16.26 -10.95
CA ALA A 217 -12.54 -16.82 -9.85
C ALA A 217 -13.40 -17.90 -10.49
N VAL A 218 -13.12 -19.15 -10.14
CA VAL A 218 -13.95 -20.29 -10.54
C VAL A 218 -15.28 -20.03 -9.84
N GLY A 219 -16.23 -19.46 -10.59
CA GLY A 219 -17.54 -19.16 -10.05
C GLY A 219 -18.20 -20.44 -9.54
N PRO A 220 -19.16 -20.35 -8.60
CA PRO A 220 -19.86 -21.50 -8.05
C PRO A 220 -20.23 -22.49 -9.14
N GLY A 221 -20.87 -21.99 -10.22
CA GLY A 221 -21.35 -22.71 -11.41
C GLY A 221 -20.38 -23.71 -12.06
N VAL A 222 -19.06 -23.51 -11.92
CA VAL A 222 -18.09 -24.44 -12.48
C VAL A 222 -18.01 -25.71 -11.64
N PHE A 223 -18.15 -25.62 -10.31
CA PHE A 223 -18.15 -26.80 -9.45
C PHE A 223 -19.40 -27.65 -9.65
N GLU A 224 -20.59 -27.04 -9.80
CA GLU A 224 -21.79 -27.83 -10.10
C GLU A 224 -21.70 -28.48 -11.49
N TYR A 225 -21.08 -27.80 -12.46
CA TYR A 225 -20.85 -28.38 -13.79
C TYR A 225 -19.85 -29.55 -13.76
N LEU A 226 -18.72 -29.41 -13.05
CA LEU A 226 -17.76 -30.50 -12.88
C LEU A 226 -18.39 -31.69 -12.14
N HIS A 227 -19.20 -31.43 -11.12
CA HIS A 227 -19.94 -32.46 -10.40
C HIS A 227 -20.96 -33.16 -11.30
N PHE A 228 -21.69 -32.42 -12.14
CA PHE A 228 -22.61 -32.98 -13.13
C PHE A 228 -21.90 -33.89 -14.13
N LEU A 229 -20.74 -33.47 -14.65
CA LEU A 229 -19.96 -34.29 -15.59
C LEU A 229 -19.46 -35.58 -14.95
N ALA A 230 -19.03 -35.53 -13.68
CA ALA A 230 -18.65 -36.71 -12.92
C ALA A 230 -19.86 -37.65 -12.68
N ALA A 231 -20.98 -37.11 -12.21
CA ALA A 231 -22.19 -37.89 -11.89
C ALA A 231 -22.83 -38.54 -13.11
N THR A 232 -22.69 -37.96 -14.31
CA THR A 232 -23.25 -38.50 -15.56
C THR A 232 -22.27 -39.39 -16.34
N GLY A 233 -21.12 -39.73 -15.76
CA GLY A 233 -20.12 -40.60 -16.40
C GLY A 233 -19.40 -39.96 -17.59
N LYS A 234 -19.49 -38.64 -17.77
CA LYS A 234 -18.87 -37.89 -18.87
C LYS A 234 -17.39 -37.57 -18.59
N HIS A 235 -16.63 -38.60 -18.25
CA HIS A 235 -15.22 -38.48 -17.80
C HIS A 235 -14.31 -37.79 -18.83
N GLY A 236 -14.54 -38.00 -20.14
CA GLY A 236 -13.75 -37.35 -21.19
C GLY A 236 -13.88 -35.83 -21.19
N GLN A 237 -15.11 -35.31 -21.05
CA GLN A 237 -15.37 -33.87 -20.99
C GLN A 237 -14.88 -33.26 -19.67
N LEU A 238 -15.01 -34.00 -18.56
CA LEU A 238 -14.46 -33.59 -17.26
C LEU A 238 -12.94 -33.39 -17.33
N LEU A 239 -12.22 -34.36 -17.90
CA LEU A 239 -10.76 -34.29 -18.07
C LEU A 239 -10.33 -33.17 -19.02
N GLU A 240 -11.12 -32.89 -20.06
CA GLU A 240 -10.84 -31.78 -20.97
C GLU A 240 -10.96 -30.42 -20.28
N VAL A 241 -12.00 -30.21 -19.48
CA VAL A 241 -12.18 -28.96 -18.70
C VAL A 241 -11.07 -28.79 -17.67
N LEU A 242 -10.75 -29.84 -16.90
CA LEU A 242 -9.66 -29.82 -15.93
C LEU A 242 -8.30 -29.60 -16.61
N GLY A 243 -8.07 -30.23 -17.76
CA GLY A 243 -6.85 -30.06 -18.56
C GLY A 243 -6.66 -28.62 -19.04
N ARG A 244 -7.71 -27.96 -19.52
CA ARG A 244 -7.68 -26.54 -19.92
C ARG A 244 -7.33 -25.61 -18.75
N GLU A 245 -7.87 -25.87 -17.55
CA GLU A 245 -7.57 -25.08 -16.35
C GLU A 245 -6.13 -25.30 -15.87
N VAL A 246 -5.64 -26.54 -15.89
CA VAL A 246 -4.25 -26.87 -15.59
C VAL A 246 -3.30 -26.19 -16.58
N ASP A 247 -3.63 -26.18 -17.87
CA ASP A 247 -2.83 -25.56 -18.91
C ASP A 247 -2.82 -24.03 -18.81
N ALA A 248 -3.97 -23.41 -18.50
CA ALA A 248 -4.06 -21.98 -18.21
C ALA A 248 -3.22 -21.59 -16.98
N ALA A 249 -3.16 -22.45 -15.95
CA ALA A 249 -2.33 -22.24 -14.77
C ALA A 249 -0.82 -22.47 -15.02
N LYS A 250 -0.45 -23.22 -16.07
CA LYS A 250 0.94 -23.55 -16.42
C LYS A 250 1.69 -22.44 -17.16
N VAL A 251 1.00 -21.42 -17.68
CA VAL A 251 1.59 -20.27 -18.41
C VAL A 251 2.61 -19.46 -17.56
N GLY A 252 2.70 -19.70 -16.24
CA GLY A 252 3.71 -19.10 -15.36
C GLY A 252 4.64 -20.06 -14.60
N ARG A 253 4.66 -21.37 -14.91
CA ARG A 253 5.46 -22.37 -14.19
C ARG A 253 6.74 -22.76 -14.94
N ASN A 254 7.75 -23.22 -14.19
CA ASN A 254 9.00 -23.76 -14.74
C ASN A 254 8.70 -24.94 -15.70
N PRO A 255 9.18 -24.92 -16.95
CA PRO A 255 8.86 -25.92 -17.98
C PRO A 255 9.24 -27.36 -17.59
N ALA A 256 10.24 -27.56 -16.73
CA ALA A 256 10.63 -28.89 -16.25
C ALA A 256 9.53 -29.55 -15.39
N LEU A 257 8.81 -28.77 -14.58
CA LEU A 257 7.72 -29.27 -13.73
C LEU A 257 6.49 -29.62 -14.56
N ALA A 258 6.21 -28.81 -15.59
CA ALA A 258 5.09 -29.02 -16.51
C ALA A 258 5.24 -30.31 -17.33
N ALA A 259 6.47 -30.68 -17.69
CA ALA A 259 6.79 -31.91 -18.42
C ALA A 259 6.65 -33.17 -17.53
N ALA A 260 7.06 -33.10 -16.26
CA ALA A 260 6.94 -34.22 -15.32
C ALA A 260 5.46 -34.61 -15.06
N GLU A 261 4.58 -33.63 -14.89
CA GLU A 261 3.15 -33.85 -14.62
C GLU A 261 2.34 -34.41 -15.81
N ARG A 262 2.87 -34.32 -17.04
CA ARG A 262 2.20 -34.83 -18.25
C ARG A 262 2.66 -36.22 -18.68
N GLY A 263 3.70 -36.75 -18.03
CA GLY A 263 4.38 -37.96 -18.46
C GLY A 263 5.24 -37.76 -19.72
N PRO A 264 6.23 -38.63 -19.95
CA PRO A 264 7.11 -38.55 -21.12
C PRO A 264 6.33 -38.75 -22.42
N GLY A 265 6.48 -37.81 -23.37
CA GLY A 265 5.97 -37.92 -24.75
C GLY A 265 4.74 -37.07 -25.11
N THR A 266 4.15 -36.32 -24.17
CA THR A 266 2.93 -35.54 -24.43
C THR A 266 3.24 -34.16 -25.02
N ARG A 267 2.82 -33.89 -26.27
CA ARG A 267 3.04 -32.59 -26.94
C ARG A 267 2.29 -31.44 -26.22
N PRO A 268 2.86 -30.22 -26.15
CA PRO A 268 2.15 -29.03 -25.67
C PRO A 268 0.84 -28.82 -26.45
N GLY A 269 -0.28 -28.59 -25.75
CA GLY A 269 -1.61 -28.43 -26.35
C GLY A 269 -2.34 -29.71 -26.83
N GLY A 270 -1.75 -30.90 -26.68
CA GLY A 270 -2.44 -32.17 -26.97
C GLY A 270 -3.39 -32.61 -25.84
N PRO A 271 -4.43 -33.42 -26.14
CA PRO A 271 -5.33 -33.96 -25.12
C PRO A 271 -4.57 -34.82 -24.10
N TYR A 272 -4.96 -34.73 -22.83
CA TYR A 272 -4.42 -35.58 -21.77
C TYR A 272 -4.74 -37.05 -22.09
N ARG A 273 -3.71 -37.91 -22.15
CA ARG A 273 -3.92 -39.35 -22.29
C ARG A 273 -4.21 -39.92 -20.90
N CYS A 274 -5.38 -40.53 -20.73
CA CYS A 274 -5.60 -41.37 -19.57
C CYS A 274 -4.55 -42.49 -19.55
N PRO A 275 -3.99 -42.84 -18.37
CA PRO A 275 -3.32 -44.11 -18.19
C PRO A 275 -4.28 -45.21 -18.63
N GLN A 276 -3.85 -46.07 -19.54
CA GLN A 276 -4.65 -47.26 -19.86
C GLN A 276 -4.63 -48.15 -18.62
N SER A 277 -5.82 -48.55 -18.16
CA SER A 277 -5.93 -49.52 -17.08
C SER A 277 -5.09 -50.75 -17.45
N PRO A 278 -4.29 -51.30 -16.52
CA PRO A 278 -3.57 -52.52 -16.79
C PRO A 278 -4.57 -53.61 -17.20
N PRO A 279 -4.21 -54.49 -18.15
CA PRO A 279 -5.09 -55.57 -18.55
C PRO A 279 -5.42 -56.42 -17.32
N THR A 280 -6.71 -56.52 -16.99
CA THR A 280 -7.21 -57.48 -16.02
C THR A 280 -7.02 -58.87 -16.61
N GLY A 281 -6.06 -59.61 -16.06
CA GLY A 281 -5.93 -61.05 -16.22
C GLY A 281 -6.87 -61.81 -15.29
#